data_AF-A0AAV2QNI2-F1
#
_entry.id   AF-A0AAV2QNI2-F1
#
_cell.length_a   1.000
_cell.length_b   1.000
_cell.length_c   1.000
_cell.angle_alpha   90.00
_cell.angle_beta   90.00
_cell.angle_gamma   90.00
#
_symmetry.space_group_name_H-M   'P 1'
#
loop_
_entity.id
_entity.type
_entity.pdbx_description
1 polymer ?
#
loop_
_entity_poly.entity_id
_entity_poly.type
_entity_poly.pdbx_seq_one_letter_code
_entity_poly.pdbx_strand_id
1 'polypeptide(L)'
;KDINRTMPWGTKRERLHGGVHVVILHQQTGALMRAESFMTWQPSNHRMLVTMLKTINNGRLCLLLGVPEFTGHLKEDSIGAIQALGSSFIDKVAFKDAWFMIIRKGERSLHEAIVTSKQQGENLTFNDVSPITAHVTVLKTSEGVECNWYKTAGMEQRAAFCNSYGGYGSFCRCHQPWMPNPGVSYVMHEKIPIAIATAKRLPNVLRLIDSLWNSPGGRETPIGIFVDGINHEASELGDILHIPVFFHQRTGPQGDAPGSPVNQHIAFTLEHVFQQFPEVDKAIILEDDLQLAPDFITLYRVHSVPAYGWMVRRTWAIKMLDHWPNATQDVDWDLYLRNANTGLLGNWDIIIPEVPRTKH
;
A
#
# COMPACT_ATOMS: atom_id res chain seq x y z
N LYS A 1 -34.27 15.44 -2.13
CA LYS A 1 -33.25 16.18 -2.91
C LYS A 1 -31.94 15.89 -2.23
N ASP A 2 -31.36 14.77 -2.60
CA ASP A 2 -30.60 13.92 -1.70
C ASP A 2 -29.11 14.03 -2.00
N ILE A 3 -28.31 14.17 -0.96
CA ILE A 3 -26.86 13.98 -1.05
C ILE A 3 -26.63 12.51 -1.43
N ASN A 4 -26.35 12.31 -2.72
CA ASN A 4 -25.62 11.22 -3.37
C ASN A 4 -25.52 9.92 -2.58
N ARG A 5 -26.38 8.94 -2.90
CA ARG A 5 -26.21 7.47 -2.91
C ARG A 5 -24.85 6.93 -2.40
N THR A 6 -24.45 7.27 -1.18
CA THR A 6 -23.22 6.80 -0.56
C THR A 6 -23.60 5.58 0.24
N MET A 7 -23.05 4.42 -0.11
CA MET A 7 -23.23 3.22 0.70
C MET A 7 -22.67 3.50 2.11
N PRO A 8 -23.41 3.21 3.19
CA PRO A 8 -22.82 3.22 4.52
C PRO A 8 -21.65 2.24 4.55
N TRP A 9 -20.51 2.71 5.07
CA TRP A 9 -19.37 1.84 5.33
C TRP A 9 -19.80 0.78 6.36
N GLY A 10 -19.78 -0.50 5.96
CA GLY A 10 -20.12 -1.63 6.84
C GLY A 10 -21.38 -2.37 6.40
N THR A 11 -21.24 -3.28 5.42
CA THR A 11 -22.28 -4.25 5.09
C THR A 11 -22.02 -5.57 5.82
N LYS A 12 -22.79 -5.81 6.89
CA LYS A 12 -23.24 -7.11 7.44
C LYS A 12 -22.21 -8.17 7.90
N ARG A 13 -20.91 -7.88 7.99
CA ARG A 13 -19.99 -8.67 8.83
C ARG A 13 -19.27 -7.69 9.74
N GLU A 14 -19.48 -7.82 11.05
CA GLU A 14 -18.69 -7.15 12.09
C GLU A 14 -17.23 -7.61 11.95
N ARG A 15 -16.50 -7.03 11.01
CA ARG A 15 -15.05 -7.11 10.99
C ARG A 15 -14.59 -6.11 12.05
N LEU A 16 -13.71 -6.56 12.94
CA LEU A 16 -12.94 -5.73 13.86
C LEU A 16 -12.20 -4.66 13.04
N HIS A 17 -12.88 -3.53 12.81
CA HIS A 17 -12.35 -2.39 12.08
C HIS A 17 -11.59 -1.45 13.02
N GLY A 18 -11.13 -1.94 14.17
CA GLY A 18 -10.33 -1.18 15.13
C GLY A 18 -9.18 -0.46 14.42
N GLY A 19 -8.94 0.80 14.76
CA GLY A 19 -7.91 1.60 14.11
C GLY A 19 -8.36 2.97 13.63
N VAL A 20 -7.48 3.63 12.89
CA VAL A 20 -7.73 4.93 12.27
C VAL A 20 -8.09 4.72 10.81
N HIS A 21 -9.25 5.20 10.41
CA HIS A 21 -9.68 5.25 9.01
C HIS A 21 -9.40 6.63 8.46
N VAL A 22 -8.89 6.69 7.24
CA VAL A 22 -8.56 7.93 6.53
C VAL A 22 -9.31 7.94 5.21
N VAL A 23 -10.09 8.99 4.98
CA VAL A 23 -10.81 9.23 3.72
C VAL A 23 -10.34 10.55 3.14
N ILE A 24 -9.85 10.52 1.90
CA ILE A 24 -9.46 11.70 1.13
C ILE A 24 -10.54 11.98 0.10
N LEU A 25 -11.06 13.21 0.09
CA LEU A 25 -12.04 13.69 -0.85
C LEU A 25 -11.47 14.84 -1.69
N HIS A 26 -11.92 14.90 -2.93
CA HIS A 26 -11.67 16.03 -3.82
C HIS A 26 -12.40 17.27 -3.29
N GLN A 27 -11.67 18.34 -3.02
CA GLN A 27 -12.16 19.52 -2.28
C GLN A 27 -13.20 20.36 -3.04
N GLN A 28 -13.27 20.24 -4.37
CA GLN A 28 -14.26 20.95 -5.18
C GLN A 28 -15.50 20.10 -5.48
N THR A 29 -15.32 18.80 -5.71
CA THR A 29 -16.39 17.92 -6.20
C THR A 29 -16.99 17.09 -5.07
N GLY A 30 -16.23 16.80 -4.03
CA GLY A 30 -16.56 15.85 -2.97
C GLY A 30 -16.35 14.39 -3.38
N ALA A 31 -15.75 14.14 -4.55
CA ALA A 31 -15.49 12.78 -5.03
C ALA A 31 -14.48 12.06 -4.11
N LEU A 32 -14.71 10.77 -3.86
CA LEU A 32 -13.79 9.93 -3.11
C LEU A 32 -12.50 9.73 -3.93
N MET A 33 -11.36 10.10 -3.36
CA MET A 33 -10.04 9.93 -3.98
C MET A 33 -9.27 8.74 -3.39
N ARG A 34 -9.45 8.47 -2.08
CA ARG A 34 -8.86 7.32 -1.38
C ARG A 34 -9.59 7.08 -0.08
N ALA A 35 -9.76 5.81 0.29
CA ALA A 35 -10.19 5.40 1.63
C ALA A 35 -9.31 4.23 2.10
N GLU A 36 -8.75 4.34 3.30
CA GLU A 36 -7.86 3.33 3.85
C GLU A 36 -8.06 3.19 5.36
N SER A 37 -7.86 1.96 5.86
CA SER A 37 -7.97 1.63 7.27
C SER A 37 -6.60 1.22 7.79
N PHE A 38 -6.12 1.89 8.82
CA PHE A 38 -4.88 1.58 9.51
C PHE A 38 -5.23 0.92 10.84
N MET A 39 -4.89 -0.37 10.98
CA MET A 39 -5.15 -1.15 12.18
C MET A 39 -4.18 -0.74 13.29
N THR A 40 -4.33 0.46 13.84
CA THR A 40 -3.42 1.04 14.83
C THR A 40 -3.50 0.38 16.22
N TRP A 41 -4.35 -0.64 16.38
CA TRP A 41 -4.29 -1.60 17.49
C TRP A 41 -3.23 -2.69 17.28
N GLN A 42 -2.64 -2.80 16.09
CA GLN A 42 -1.50 -3.67 15.79
C GLN A 42 -0.18 -2.88 15.82
N PRO A 43 0.92 -3.51 16.24
CA PRO A 43 2.25 -2.92 16.14
C PRO A 43 2.56 -2.43 14.71
N SER A 44 3.37 -1.38 14.61
CA SER A 44 3.90 -0.80 13.35
C SER A 44 2.90 -0.15 12.37
N ASN A 45 1.61 -0.51 12.38
CA ASN A 45 0.60 0.06 11.47
C ASN A 45 0.44 1.59 11.58
N HIS A 46 0.72 2.16 12.76
CA HIS A 46 0.72 3.61 12.98
C HIS A 46 1.74 4.37 12.09
N ARG A 47 2.83 3.70 11.64
CA ARG A 47 3.81 4.30 10.73
C ARG A 47 3.25 4.48 9.32
N MET A 48 2.46 3.51 8.85
CA MET A 48 1.78 3.60 7.56
C MET A 48 0.76 4.73 7.55
N LEU A 49 0.04 4.91 8.67
CA LEU A 49 -0.84 6.06 8.87
C LEU A 49 -0.06 7.37 8.74
N VAL A 50 1.08 7.52 9.43
CA VAL A 50 1.91 8.73 9.35
C VAL A 50 2.36 9.01 7.91
N THR A 51 2.82 7.98 7.18
CA THR A 51 3.20 8.10 5.77
C THR A 51 2.02 8.59 4.93
N MET A 52 0.85 7.98 5.08
CA MET A 52 -0.36 8.40 4.38
C MET A 52 -0.69 9.88 4.66
N LEU A 53 -0.74 10.31 5.93
CA LEU A 53 -1.05 11.71 6.30
C LEU A 53 -0.05 12.74 5.75
N LYS A 54 1.21 12.34 5.53
CA LYS A 54 2.26 13.17 4.90
C LYS A 54 2.15 13.23 3.37
N THR A 55 1.54 12.22 2.75
CA THR A 55 1.36 12.16 1.29
C THR A 55 0.13 12.93 0.79
N ILE A 56 -0.76 13.33 1.70
CA ILE A 56 -1.94 14.15 1.37
C ILE A 56 -1.49 15.54 0.95
N ASN A 57 -1.88 15.95 -0.25
CA ASN A 57 -1.65 17.30 -0.75
C ASN A 57 -2.44 18.35 0.05
N ASN A 58 -1.84 19.52 0.23
CA ASN A 58 -2.53 20.69 0.77
C ASN A 58 -3.77 21.02 -0.08
N GLY A 59 -4.82 21.53 0.55
CA GLY A 59 -6.12 21.82 -0.07
C GLY A 59 -7.08 20.64 -0.13
N ARG A 60 -6.60 19.38 -0.06
CA ARG A 60 -7.50 18.20 -0.06
C ARG A 60 -8.33 18.13 1.23
N LEU A 61 -9.59 17.71 1.09
CA LEU A 61 -10.48 17.44 2.22
C LEU A 61 -10.16 16.04 2.74
N CYS A 62 -9.92 15.91 4.04
CA CYS A 62 -9.60 14.64 4.67
C CYS A 62 -10.46 14.42 5.90
N LEU A 63 -10.94 13.19 6.07
CA LEU A 63 -11.66 12.73 7.24
C LEU A 63 -10.82 11.66 7.92
N LEU A 64 -10.59 11.81 9.21
CA LEU A 64 -9.96 10.81 10.06
C LEU A 64 -11.02 10.31 11.04
N LEU A 65 -11.14 9.00 11.19
CA LEU A 65 -12.06 8.37 12.12
C LEU A 65 -11.28 7.34 12.95
N GLY A 66 -11.12 7.61 14.24
CA GLY A 66 -10.67 6.64 15.22
C GLY A 66 -11.87 5.86 15.74
N VAL A 67 -11.94 4.57 15.39
CA VAL A 67 -12.94 3.65 15.93
C VAL A 67 -12.31 2.79 17.03
N PRO A 68 -13.09 2.17 17.94
CA PRO A 68 -12.59 1.66 19.20
C PRO A 68 -11.33 0.79 19.06
N GLU A 69 -10.40 0.95 20.00
CA GLU A 69 -9.04 0.36 20.03
C GLU A 69 -7.99 1.05 19.14
N PHE A 70 -8.32 2.13 18.41
CA PHE A 70 -7.34 2.83 17.58
C PHE A 70 -6.14 3.41 18.33
N THR A 71 -6.26 3.61 19.64
CA THR A 71 -5.17 4.12 20.49
C THR A 71 -4.17 3.05 20.91
N GLY A 72 -4.42 1.76 20.67
CA GLY A 72 -3.63 0.64 21.21
C GLY A 72 -2.12 0.69 20.92
N HIS A 73 -1.73 1.06 19.69
CA HIS A 73 -0.35 1.33 19.30
C HIS A 73 -0.19 2.67 18.57
N LEU A 74 -1.06 3.65 18.85
CA LEU A 74 -0.89 5.00 18.34
C LEU A 74 0.23 5.69 19.13
N LYS A 75 1.40 5.85 18.51
CA LYS A 75 2.61 6.40 19.16
C LYS A 75 2.71 7.92 18.97
N GLU A 76 3.66 8.53 19.70
CA GLU A 76 3.94 9.97 19.66
C GLU A 76 4.09 10.53 18.23
N ASP A 77 4.81 9.84 17.33
CA ASP A 77 4.95 10.26 15.94
C ASP A 77 3.61 10.40 15.20
N SER A 78 2.67 9.48 15.48
CA SER A 78 1.33 9.50 14.88
C SER A 78 0.45 10.58 15.51
N ILE A 79 0.51 10.74 16.82
CA ILE A 79 -0.17 11.80 17.56
C ILE A 79 0.32 13.16 17.03
N GLY A 80 1.63 13.37 16.95
CA GLY A 80 2.23 14.60 16.43
C GLY A 80 1.88 14.85 14.96
N ALA A 81 1.83 13.81 14.13
CA ALA A 81 1.39 13.94 12.74
C ALA A 81 -0.09 14.37 12.63
N ILE A 82 -0.96 13.88 13.51
CA ILE A 82 -2.38 14.26 13.55
C ILE A 82 -2.57 15.66 14.18
N GLN A 83 -1.80 16.02 15.21
CA GLN A 83 -1.77 17.38 15.77
C GLN A 83 -1.30 18.40 14.72
N ALA A 84 -0.32 18.05 13.88
CA ALA A 84 0.13 18.89 12.77
C ALA A 84 -0.95 19.11 11.69
N LEU A 85 -2.04 18.31 11.69
CA LEU A 85 -3.23 18.55 10.88
C LEU A 85 -4.24 19.50 11.56
N GLY A 86 -3.98 19.91 12.79
CA GLY A 86 -4.82 20.79 13.60
C GLY A 86 -5.64 20.09 14.69
N SER A 87 -5.37 18.82 15.00
CA SER A 87 -6.12 18.12 16.05
C SER A 87 -5.80 18.68 17.44
N SER A 88 -6.86 18.91 18.22
CA SER A 88 -6.83 19.39 19.60
C SER A 88 -7.18 18.30 20.61
N PHE A 89 -7.70 17.15 20.16
CA PHE A 89 -8.16 16.05 21.03
C PHE A 89 -7.34 14.75 20.91
N ILE A 90 -6.52 14.56 19.88
CA ILE A 90 -5.83 13.27 19.64
C ILE A 90 -4.85 12.86 20.74
N ASP A 91 -4.37 13.79 21.55
CA ASP A 91 -3.53 13.52 22.72
C ASP A 91 -4.34 13.29 24.02
N LYS A 92 -5.67 13.43 23.93
CA LYS A 92 -6.62 13.30 25.06
C LYS A 92 -7.58 12.13 24.88
N VAL A 93 -7.58 11.47 23.72
CA VAL A 93 -8.42 10.29 23.47
C VAL A 93 -7.96 9.12 24.33
N ALA A 94 -8.91 8.44 24.96
CA ALA A 94 -8.66 7.25 25.76
C ALA A 94 -8.89 5.96 24.95
N PHE A 95 -8.53 4.83 25.55
CA PHE A 95 -8.89 3.51 25.02
C PHE A 95 -10.42 3.40 24.89
N LYS A 96 -10.88 2.83 23.76
CA LYS A 96 -12.29 2.67 23.37
C LYS A 96 -13.08 3.96 23.08
N ASP A 97 -12.47 5.14 23.16
CA ASP A 97 -13.13 6.35 22.68
C ASP A 97 -13.38 6.30 21.18
N ALA A 98 -14.43 6.99 20.74
CA ALA A 98 -14.67 7.26 19.34
C ALA A 98 -14.26 8.70 19.03
N TRP A 99 -13.47 8.89 17.98
CA TRP A 99 -12.94 10.19 17.58
C TRP A 99 -13.10 10.38 16.09
N PHE A 100 -13.48 11.57 15.65
CA PHE A 100 -13.31 11.93 14.25
C PHE A 100 -12.87 13.38 14.09
N MET A 101 -12.25 13.62 12.95
CA MET A 101 -11.77 14.92 12.55
C MET A 101 -11.99 15.12 11.05
N ILE A 102 -12.41 16.32 10.69
CA ILE A 102 -12.53 16.77 9.30
C ILE A 102 -11.59 17.96 9.12
N ILE A 103 -10.73 17.86 8.12
CA ILE A 103 -9.73 18.88 7.82
C ILE A 103 -9.72 19.25 6.36
N ARG A 104 -9.28 20.47 6.08
CA ARG A 104 -8.64 20.76 4.80
C ARG A 104 -7.13 20.85 5.05
N LYS A 105 -6.36 19.97 4.40
CA LYS A 105 -4.92 19.86 4.67
C LYS A 105 -4.22 21.21 4.38
N GLY A 106 -3.42 21.70 5.32
CA GLY A 106 -2.73 22.99 5.20
C GLY A 106 -3.52 24.18 5.76
N GLU A 107 -4.77 23.98 6.17
CA GLU A 107 -5.59 24.94 6.91
C GLU A 107 -5.79 24.49 8.36
N ARG A 108 -6.59 25.25 9.13
CA ARG A 108 -7.05 24.82 10.45
C ARG A 108 -8.06 23.68 10.33
N SER A 109 -8.20 22.89 11.40
CA SER A 109 -9.22 21.85 11.50
C SER A 109 -10.62 22.44 11.26
N LEU A 110 -11.40 21.82 10.38
CA LEU A 110 -12.77 22.28 10.09
C LEU A 110 -13.73 21.83 11.18
N HIS A 111 -13.55 20.61 11.67
CA HIS A 111 -14.31 20.07 12.77
C HIS A 111 -13.54 18.92 13.44
N GLU A 112 -13.74 18.74 14.72
CA GLU A 112 -13.21 17.62 15.48
C GLU A 112 -14.18 17.33 16.61
N ALA A 113 -14.46 16.05 16.85
CA ALA A 113 -15.26 15.64 17.99
C ALA A 113 -14.79 14.30 18.53
N ILE A 114 -15.07 14.09 19.80
CA ILE A 114 -14.77 12.89 20.55
C ILE A 114 -16.01 12.49 21.35
N VAL A 115 -16.24 11.20 21.44
CA VAL A 115 -17.19 10.60 22.38
C VAL A 115 -16.41 9.73 23.32
N THR A 116 -16.34 10.16 24.58
CA THR A 116 -15.62 9.45 25.64
C THR A 116 -16.47 8.32 26.20
N SER A 117 -15.87 7.15 26.39
CA SER A 117 -16.56 6.02 27.01
C SER A 117 -16.92 6.32 28.47
N LYS A 118 -18.16 6.01 28.88
CA LYS A 118 -18.68 6.31 30.24
C LYS A 118 -18.05 5.44 31.34
N GLN A 119 -17.59 4.26 30.96
CA GLN A 119 -16.94 3.32 31.86
C GLN A 119 -15.44 3.27 31.52
N GLN A 120 -14.60 3.14 32.55
CA GLN A 120 -13.15 3.00 32.43
C GLN A 120 -12.76 1.65 33.04
N GLY A 121 -11.97 0.85 32.32
CA GLY A 121 -11.48 -0.44 32.81
C GLY A 121 -11.28 -1.48 31.70
N GLU A 122 -10.56 -2.57 32.00
CA GLU A 122 -10.23 -3.62 31.03
C GLU A 122 -11.44 -4.47 30.60
N ASN A 123 -12.56 -4.41 31.34
CA ASN A 123 -13.78 -5.19 31.08
C ASN A 123 -14.79 -4.50 30.14
N LEU A 124 -14.39 -3.45 29.42
CA LEU A 124 -15.26 -2.74 28.47
C LEU A 124 -15.57 -3.58 27.24
N THR A 125 -16.86 -3.80 26.97
CA THR A 125 -17.33 -4.44 25.74
C THR A 125 -17.59 -3.40 24.65
N PHE A 126 -17.68 -3.82 23.37
CA PHE A 126 -18.01 -2.89 22.28
C PHE A 126 -19.39 -2.23 22.43
N ASN A 127 -20.31 -2.86 23.16
CA ASN A 127 -21.64 -2.30 23.45
C ASN A 127 -21.57 -1.12 24.44
N ASP A 128 -20.46 -0.96 25.15
CA ASP A 128 -20.25 0.13 26.12
C ASP A 128 -19.73 1.42 25.45
N VAL A 129 -19.36 1.36 24.16
CA VAL A 129 -18.91 2.51 23.38
C VAL A 129 -20.10 3.26 22.81
N SER A 130 -20.17 4.56 23.09
CA SER A 130 -21.20 5.42 22.51
C SER A 130 -20.84 5.80 21.06
N PRO A 131 -21.76 5.69 20.09
CA PRO A 131 -21.49 6.04 18.70
C PRO A 131 -21.28 7.56 18.56
N ILE A 132 -20.45 7.94 17.59
CA ILE A 132 -20.24 9.33 17.20
C ILE A 132 -20.96 9.61 15.89
N THR A 133 -21.82 10.63 15.88
CA THR A 133 -22.53 11.09 14.69
C THR A 133 -22.28 12.58 14.52
N ALA A 134 -21.94 12.99 13.32
CA ALA A 134 -21.74 14.40 13.01
C ALA A 134 -22.21 14.76 11.61
N HIS A 135 -22.74 15.97 11.51
CA HIS A 135 -23.16 16.59 10.26
C HIS A 135 -22.41 17.91 10.15
N VAL A 136 -21.47 17.99 9.20
CA VAL A 136 -20.63 19.17 9.01
C VAL A 136 -20.76 19.62 7.56
N THR A 137 -21.14 20.89 7.37
CA THR A 137 -21.15 21.51 6.04
C THR A 137 -19.77 22.05 5.75
N VAL A 138 -19.11 21.51 4.72
CA VAL A 138 -17.80 21.97 4.27
C VAL A 138 -17.96 22.76 2.97
N LEU A 139 -17.39 23.96 2.93
CA LEU A 139 -17.38 24.77 1.71
C LEU A 139 -16.45 24.13 0.67
N LYS A 140 -16.92 24.04 -0.58
CA LYS A 140 -16.12 23.63 -1.72
C LYS A 140 -15.12 24.74 -2.05
N THR A 141 -13.90 24.36 -2.43
CA THR A 141 -12.86 25.32 -2.86
C THR A 141 -12.23 24.87 -4.17
N SER A 142 -11.79 25.84 -4.98
CA SER A 142 -10.92 25.62 -6.15
C SER A 142 -9.43 25.68 -5.80
N GLU A 143 -9.10 26.05 -4.55
CA GLU A 143 -7.72 26.13 -4.09
C GLU A 143 -7.08 24.73 -4.04
N GLY A 144 -5.87 24.63 -4.60
CA GLY A 144 -5.15 23.35 -4.71
C GLY A 144 -5.78 22.33 -5.66
N VAL A 145 -6.75 22.73 -6.51
CA VAL A 145 -7.34 21.84 -7.52
C VAL A 145 -6.40 21.66 -8.71
N GLU A 146 -5.76 22.74 -9.15
CA GLU A 146 -4.82 22.71 -10.28
C GLU A 146 -3.43 23.14 -9.84
N CYS A 147 -2.43 22.29 -10.05
CA CYS A 147 -1.04 22.66 -9.90
C CYS A 147 -0.54 23.39 -11.17
N ASN A 148 0.43 24.29 -11.03
CA ASN A 148 0.99 25.02 -12.18
C ASN A 148 1.52 24.08 -13.29
N TRP A 149 2.12 22.95 -12.91
CA TRP A 149 2.66 21.97 -13.85
C TRP A 149 1.60 21.13 -14.57
N TYR A 150 0.33 21.17 -14.16
CA TYR A 150 -0.75 20.47 -14.87
C TYR A 150 -0.95 20.99 -16.29
N LYS A 151 -0.50 22.22 -16.56
CA LYS A 151 -0.59 22.87 -17.88
C LYS A 151 0.64 22.64 -18.75
N THR A 152 1.63 21.92 -18.24
CA THR A 152 2.84 21.58 -19.00
C THR A 152 2.54 20.45 -19.99
N ALA A 153 2.96 20.61 -21.23
CA ALA A 153 2.78 19.58 -22.27
C ALA A 153 3.42 18.26 -21.84
N GLY A 154 2.68 17.15 -22.01
CA GLY A 154 3.10 15.81 -21.61
C GLY A 154 2.79 15.44 -20.15
N MET A 155 2.18 16.35 -19.38
CA MET A 155 1.77 16.10 -17.99
C MET A 155 0.26 15.87 -17.82
N GLU A 156 -0.51 15.87 -18.91
CA GLU A 156 -1.98 15.84 -18.89
C GLU A 156 -2.52 14.57 -18.22
N GLN A 157 -1.96 13.41 -18.55
CA GLN A 157 -2.34 12.12 -17.94
C GLN A 157 -2.05 12.11 -16.43
N ARG A 158 -0.85 12.58 -16.04
CA ARG A 158 -0.45 12.66 -14.63
C ARG A 158 -1.31 13.66 -13.86
N ALA A 159 -1.68 14.78 -14.47
CA ALA A 159 -2.58 15.77 -13.88
C ALA A 159 -3.98 15.17 -13.63
N ALA A 160 -4.54 14.47 -14.62
CA ALA A 160 -5.81 13.78 -14.50
C ALA A 160 -5.77 12.73 -13.37
N PHE A 161 -4.72 11.91 -13.34
CA PHE A 161 -4.49 10.91 -12.29
C PHE A 161 -4.45 11.55 -10.90
N CYS A 162 -3.65 12.60 -10.71
CA CYS A 162 -3.53 13.31 -9.44
C CYS A 162 -4.80 14.06 -9.02
N ASN A 163 -5.72 14.27 -9.95
CA ASN A 163 -7.05 14.83 -9.69
C ASN A 163 -8.09 13.77 -9.31
N SER A 164 -7.89 12.52 -9.73
CA SER A 164 -8.76 11.39 -9.42
C SER A 164 -8.35 10.66 -8.15
N TYR A 165 -7.05 10.51 -7.91
CA TYR A 165 -6.52 9.65 -6.85
C TYR A 165 -5.68 10.40 -5.80
N GLY A 166 -5.83 9.98 -4.54
CA GLY A 166 -5.11 10.56 -3.39
C GLY A 166 -3.94 9.69 -2.92
N GLY A 167 -3.07 10.23 -2.07
CA GLY A 167 -2.04 9.44 -1.37
C GLY A 167 -0.68 9.27 -2.09
N TYR A 168 -0.48 9.91 -3.24
CA TYR A 168 0.75 9.77 -4.03
C TYR A 168 1.89 10.75 -3.68
N GLY A 169 1.71 11.60 -2.67
CA GLY A 169 2.78 12.42 -2.11
C GLY A 169 3.48 13.31 -3.14
N SER A 170 4.80 13.22 -3.23
CA SER A 170 5.62 14.02 -4.15
C SER A 170 5.21 13.84 -5.61
N PHE A 171 4.65 12.71 -6.00
CA PHE A 171 4.17 12.48 -7.36
C PHE A 171 3.00 13.39 -7.76
N CYS A 172 2.16 13.80 -6.81
CA CYS A 172 1.06 14.72 -7.06
C CYS A 172 1.26 16.09 -6.42
N ARG A 173 2.43 16.38 -5.86
CA ARG A 173 2.67 17.64 -5.15
C ARG A 173 2.79 18.80 -6.14
N CYS A 174 2.12 19.92 -5.85
CA CYS A 174 2.18 21.09 -6.73
C CYS A 174 3.57 21.75 -6.74
N HIS A 175 4.26 21.77 -5.60
CA HIS A 175 5.58 22.33 -5.46
C HIS A 175 6.63 21.22 -5.52
N GLN A 176 7.59 21.35 -6.45
CA GLN A 176 8.63 20.36 -6.70
C GLN A 176 8.06 18.95 -6.84
N PRO A 177 7.21 18.71 -7.86
CA PRO A 177 6.71 17.36 -8.12
C PRO A 177 7.89 16.43 -8.34
N TRP A 178 7.73 15.19 -7.90
CA TRP A 178 8.69 14.14 -8.20
C TRP A 178 8.91 14.07 -9.72
N MET A 179 10.18 14.03 -10.13
CA MET A 179 10.58 13.81 -11.50
C MET A 179 11.55 12.64 -11.50
N PRO A 180 11.44 11.68 -12.45
CA PRO A 180 12.38 10.59 -12.51
C PRO A 180 13.80 11.14 -12.76
N ASN A 181 14.66 11.13 -11.75
CA ASN A 181 16.05 11.58 -11.90
C ASN A 181 16.92 10.46 -12.48
N PRO A 182 17.51 10.60 -13.69
CA PRO A 182 18.49 9.65 -14.19
C PRO A 182 19.69 9.67 -13.27
N GLY A 183 19.74 8.73 -12.34
CA GLY A 183 20.98 8.35 -11.67
C GLY A 183 22.04 7.91 -12.69
N VAL A 184 23.24 7.64 -12.20
CA VAL A 184 24.33 7.12 -13.04
C VAL A 184 23.89 5.80 -13.66
N SER A 185 23.88 5.71 -15.00
CA SER A 185 23.62 4.46 -15.70
C SER A 185 24.70 3.46 -15.32
N TYR A 186 24.27 2.30 -14.85
CA TYR A 186 25.17 1.21 -14.51
C TYR A 186 24.83 0.05 -15.43
N VAL A 187 25.77 -0.28 -16.31
CA VAL A 187 25.57 -1.35 -17.30
C VAL A 187 25.42 -2.67 -16.58
N MET A 188 24.20 -3.22 -16.63
CA MET A 188 23.92 -4.52 -16.06
C MET A 188 24.47 -5.62 -16.97
N HIS A 189 25.35 -6.48 -16.44
CA HIS A 189 25.88 -7.64 -17.19
C HIS A 189 24.79 -8.65 -17.55
N GLU A 190 23.71 -8.67 -16.78
CA GLU A 190 22.57 -9.54 -16.99
C GLU A 190 21.29 -8.73 -16.79
N LYS A 191 20.31 -8.94 -17.66
CA LYS A 191 18.97 -8.33 -17.52
C LYS A 191 18.09 -9.24 -16.67
N ILE A 192 17.76 -8.81 -15.47
CA ILE A 192 16.94 -9.56 -14.51
C ILE A 192 15.67 -8.75 -14.26
N PRO A 193 14.48 -9.11 -14.79
CA PRO A 193 13.25 -8.37 -14.55
C PRO A 193 12.87 -8.35 -13.07
N ILE A 194 12.23 -7.25 -12.66
CA ILE A 194 11.61 -7.06 -11.36
C ILE A 194 10.09 -7.13 -11.51
N ALA A 195 9.48 -8.07 -10.80
CA ALA A 195 8.04 -8.20 -10.66
C ALA A 195 7.59 -7.64 -9.31
N ILE A 196 6.79 -6.57 -9.32
CA ILE A 196 6.22 -5.99 -8.10
C ILE A 196 4.80 -6.54 -7.93
N ALA A 197 4.59 -7.39 -6.93
CA ALA A 197 3.29 -7.95 -6.59
C ALA A 197 2.53 -7.01 -5.65
N THR A 198 1.29 -6.67 -6.01
CA THR A 198 0.45 -5.75 -5.24
C THR A 198 -1.04 -6.11 -5.38
N ALA A 199 -1.88 -5.53 -4.53
CA ALA A 199 -3.33 -5.53 -4.73
C ALA A 199 -3.89 -4.10 -4.79
N LYS A 200 -3.79 -3.35 -3.69
CA LYS A 200 -4.45 -2.04 -3.52
C LYS A 200 -3.53 -0.92 -3.05
N ARG A 201 -2.28 -1.23 -2.69
CA ARG A 201 -1.34 -0.27 -2.08
C ARG A 201 -0.42 0.38 -3.14
N LEU A 202 -1.02 0.89 -4.22
CA LEU A 202 -0.30 1.51 -5.33
C LEU A 202 0.62 2.69 -4.94
N PRO A 203 0.32 3.52 -3.92
CA PRO A 203 1.29 4.48 -3.41
C PRO A 203 2.61 3.85 -2.95
N ASN A 204 2.56 2.64 -2.38
CA ASN A 204 3.79 1.94 -1.99
C ASN A 204 4.54 1.38 -3.21
N VAL A 205 3.81 0.90 -4.23
CA VAL A 205 4.40 0.48 -5.52
C VAL A 205 5.18 1.64 -6.15
N LEU A 206 4.61 2.85 -6.16
CA LEU A 206 5.31 4.03 -6.69
C LEU A 206 6.58 4.35 -5.87
N ARG A 207 6.53 4.21 -4.54
CA ARG A 207 7.71 4.39 -3.67
C ARG A 207 8.79 3.35 -3.96
N LEU A 208 8.41 2.10 -4.23
CA LEU A 208 9.33 1.05 -4.65
C LEU A 208 9.99 1.38 -5.98
N ILE A 209 9.20 1.79 -6.97
CA ILE A 209 9.70 2.18 -8.30
C ILE A 209 10.67 3.36 -8.19
N ASP A 210 10.33 4.37 -7.39
CA ASP A 210 11.25 5.49 -7.13
C ASP A 210 12.56 5.01 -6.49
N SER A 211 12.49 4.11 -5.50
CA SER A 211 13.68 3.55 -4.87
C SER A 211 14.52 2.73 -5.86
N LEU A 212 13.88 1.94 -6.72
CA LEU A 212 14.53 1.15 -7.77
C LEU A 212 15.24 2.05 -8.78
N TRP A 213 14.56 3.06 -9.32
CA TRP A 213 15.16 3.96 -10.29
C TRP A 213 16.30 4.82 -9.75
N ASN A 214 16.36 5.00 -8.42
CA ASN A 214 17.48 5.65 -7.74
C ASN A 214 18.61 4.67 -7.37
N SER A 215 18.41 3.35 -7.50
CA SER A 215 19.45 2.34 -7.27
C SER A 215 20.35 2.15 -8.51
N PRO A 216 21.65 1.84 -8.34
CA PRO A 216 22.52 1.52 -9.47
C PRO A 216 21.96 0.37 -10.31
N GLY A 217 21.79 0.57 -11.62
CA GLY A 217 21.30 -0.46 -12.54
C GLY A 217 19.78 -0.67 -12.53
N GLY A 218 19.04 -0.05 -11.60
CA GLY A 218 17.59 -0.21 -11.51
C GLY A 218 16.80 0.35 -12.69
N ARG A 219 17.35 1.31 -13.44
CA ARG A 219 16.75 1.82 -14.69
C ARG A 219 16.94 0.92 -15.90
N GLU A 220 18.00 0.11 -15.91
CA GLU A 220 18.25 -0.86 -17.00
C GLU A 220 17.48 -2.16 -16.79
N THR A 221 16.87 -2.30 -15.61
CA THR A 221 16.10 -3.46 -15.20
C THR A 221 14.66 -3.33 -15.70
N PRO A 222 14.13 -4.31 -16.46
CA PRO A 222 12.71 -4.35 -16.81
C PRO A 222 11.86 -4.46 -15.53
N ILE A 223 10.78 -3.67 -15.44
CA ILE A 223 9.85 -3.70 -14.30
C ILE A 223 8.47 -4.10 -14.82
N GLY A 224 7.75 -4.95 -14.07
CA GLY A 224 6.33 -5.22 -14.28
C GLY A 224 5.54 -5.12 -12.98
N ILE A 225 4.35 -4.53 -13.03
CA ILE A 225 3.43 -4.41 -11.88
C ILE A 225 2.38 -5.50 -12.00
N PHE A 226 2.35 -6.43 -11.05
CA PHE A 226 1.41 -7.55 -11.01
C PHE A 226 0.36 -7.25 -9.96
N VAL A 227 -0.90 -7.14 -10.38
CA VAL A 227 -2.01 -6.65 -9.55
C VAL A 227 -3.04 -7.73 -9.34
N ASP A 228 -3.36 -8.01 -8.07
CA ASP A 228 -4.41 -8.93 -7.68
C ASP A 228 -5.81 -8.33 -7.91
N GLY A 229 -6.40 -8.62 -9.07
CA GLY A 229 -7.69 -8.10 -9.53
C GLY A 229 -7.57 -6.88 -10.44
N ILE A 230 -8.63 -6.62 -11.22
CA ILE A 230 -8.69 -5.48 -12.16
C ILE A 230 -8.69 -4.17 -11.37
N ASN A 231 -7.78 -3.26 -11.73
CA ASN A 231 -7.62 -1.98 -11.06
C ASN A 231 -7.28 -0.86 -12.07
N HIS A 232 -8.23 0.06 -12.27
CA HIS A 232 -8.06 1.22 -13.18
C HIS A 232 -6.93 2.16 -12.72
N GLU A 233 -6.80 2.39 -11.41
CA GLU A 233 -5.73 3.22 -10.84
C GLU A 233 -4.34 2.65 -11.17
N ALA A 234 -4.22 1.32 -11.15
CA ALA A 234 -2.95 0.66 -11.51
C ALA A 234 -2.64 0.82 -13.00
N SER A 235 -3.65 0.68 -13.88
CA SER A 235 -3.49 0.85 -15.33
C SER A 235 -3.01 2.27 -15.67
N GLU A 236 -3.71 3.29 -15.14
CA GLU A 236 -3.34 4.69 -15.40
C GLU A 236 -1.95 5.02 -14.85
N LEU A 237 -1.59 4.50 -13.67
CA LEU A 237 -0.25 4.67 -13.11
C LEU A 237 0.81 4.01 -14.01
N GLY A 238 0.55 2.80 -14.49
CA GLY A 238 1.45 2.09 -15.41
C GLY A 238 1.66 2.85 -16.72
N ASP A 239 0.60 3.40 -17.29
CA ASP A 239 0.67 4.20 -18.52
C ASP A 239 1.53 5.45 -18.35
N ILE A 240 1.38 6.17 -17.22
CA ILE A 240 2.16 7.37 -16.90
C ILE A 240 3.64 7.03 -16.68
N LEU A 241 3.92 5.88 -16.05
CA LEU A 241 5.29 5.45 -15.76
C LEU A 241 5.93 4.69 -16.92
N HIS A 242 5.17 4.36 -17.97
CA HIS A 242 5.55 3.45 -19.05
C HIS A 242 6.02 2.09 -18.54
N ILE A 243 5.32 1.55 -17.53
CA ILE A 243 5.58 0.24 -16.93
C ILE A 243 4.38 -0.68 -17.22
N PRO A 244 4.59 -1.89 -17.76
CA PRO A 244 3.51 -2.83 -18.01
C PRO A 244 2.83 -3.28 -16.72
N VAL A 245 1.50 -3.40 -16.77
CA VAL A 245 0.64 -3.83 -15.67
C VAL A 245 -0.08 -5.12 -16.05
N PHE A 246 0.01 -6.12 -15.18
CA PHE A 246 -0.57 -7.45 -15.39
C PHE A 246 -1.61 -7.74 -14.31
N PHE A 247 -2.85 -8.00 -14.72
CA PHE A 247 -3.96 -8.25 -13.81
C PHE A 247 -4.19 -9.74 -13.59
N HIS A 248 -4.13 -10.18 -12.34
CA HIS A 248 -4.50 -11.53 -11.94
C HIS A 248 -6.03 -11.64 -11.87
N GLN A 249 -6.63 -12.37 -12.80
CA GLN A 249 -8.02 -12.78 -12.72
C GLN A 249 -8.09 -14.12 -12.01
N ARG A 250 -8.61 -14.15 -10.78
CA ARG A 250 -8.71 -15.39 -10.02
C ARG A 250 -9.74 -16.32 -10.66
N THR A 251 -9.27 -17.41 -11.25
CA THR A 251 -10.11 -18.51 -11.72
C THR A 251 -10.04 -19.65 -10.70
N GLY A 252 -10.99 -19.69 -9.77
CA GLY A 252 -11.15 -20.81 -8.82
C GLY A 252 -12.50 -21.50 -9.00
N PRO A 253 -12.62 -22.82 -8.82
CA PRO A 253 -13.90 -23.50 -8.86
C PRO A 253 -14.87 -22.91 -7.83
N GLN A 254 -16.09 -22.57 -8.25
CA GLN A 254 -17.17 -22.14 -7.37
C GLN A 254 -17.63 -23.34 -6.53
N GLY A 255 -16.98 -23.61 -5.39
CA GLY A 255 -17.43 -24.68 -4.51
C GLY A 255 -16.46 -25.13 -3.43
N ASP A 256 -15.16 -25.10 -3.69
CA ASP A 256 -14.15 -25.43 -2.68
C ASP A 256 -13.70 -24.18 -1.93
N ALA A 257 -13.31 -24.33 -0.66
CA ALA A 257 -12.79 -23.24 0.15
C ALA A 257 -11.66 -22.54 -0.64
N PRO A 258 -11.79 -21.25 -1.00
CA PRO A 258 -10.75 -20.58 -1.75
C PRO A 258 -9.54 -20.48 -0.83
N GLY A 259 -8.45 -21.15 -1.19
CA GLY A 259 -7.16 -21.02 -0.52
C GLY A 259 -6.63 -19.60 -0.63
N SER A 260 -5.49 -19.34 0.02
CA SER A 260 -5.00 -17.98 0.23
C SER A 260 -4.93 -17.16 -1.08
N PRO A 261 -5.68 -16.06 -1.19
CA PRO A 261 -5.59 -15.12 -2.31
C PRO A 261 -4.16 -14.67 -2.64
N VAL A 262 -3.35 -14.49 -1.61
CA VAL A 262 -1.96 -14.06 -1.73
C VAL A 262 -1.15 -15.16 -2.41
N ASN A 263 -1.31 -16.43 -2.01
CA ASN A 263 -0.59 -17.55 -2.63
C ASN A 263 -0.91 -17.68 -4.11
N GLN A 264 -2.19 -17.55 -4.49
CA GLN A 264 -2.60 -17.59 -5.90
C GLN A 264 -1.98 -16.44 -6.69
N HIS A 265 -1.92 -15.24 -6.09
CA HIS A 265 -1.35 -14.08 -6.75
C HIS A 265 0.18 -14.14 -6.91
N ILE A 266 0.90 -14.67 -5.91
CA ILE A 266 2.35 -14.90 -6.00
C ILE A 266 2.64 -15.98 -7.06
N ALA A 267 1.88 -17.07 -7.10
CA ALA A 267 1.99 -18.08 -8.16
C ALA A 267 1.77 -17.48 -9.56
N PHE A 268 0.71 -16.69 -9.73
CA PHE A 268 0.45 -15.95 -10.97
C PHE A 268 1.63 -15.05 -11.36
N THR A 269 2.20 -14.31 -10.40
CA THR A 269 3.34 -13.41 -10.63
C THR A 269 4.58 -14.18 -11.08
N LEU A 270 4.88 -15.31 -10.42
CA LEU A 270 6.01 -16.19 -10.78
C LEU A 270 5.87 -16.80 -12.16
N GLU A 271 4.67 -17.24 -12.52
CA GLU A 271 4.41 -17.82 -13.84
C GLU A 271 4.49 -16.73 -14.92
N HIS A 272 3.78 -15.63 -14.74
CA HIS A 272 3.62 -14.61 -15.77
C HIS A 272 4.92 -13.82 -16.01
N VAL A 273 5.78 -13.60 -15.00
CA VAL A 273 7.05 -12.89 -15.25
C VAL A 273 7.91 -13.61 -16.28
N PHE A 274 8.00 -14.95 -16.25
CA PHE A 274 8.77 -15.70 -17.23
C PHE A 274 8.07 -15.88 -18.58
N GLN A 275 6.73 -15.77 -18.63
CA GLN A 275 5.99 -15.70 -19.88
C GLN A 275 6.23 -14.37 -20.61
N GLN A 276 6.30 -13.27 -19.86
CA GLN A 276 6.50 -11.92 -20.42
C GLN A 276 7.97 -11.64 -20.79
N PHE A 277 8.91 -12.27 -20.08
CA PHE A 277 10.34 -12.19 -20.34
C PHE A 277 10.89 -13.58 -20.69
N PRO A 278 10.54 -14.16 -21.86
CA PRO A 278 10.88 -15.53 -22.23
C PRO A 278 12.39 -15.77 -22.44
N GLU A 279 13.18 -14.72 -22.59
CA GLU A 279 14.64 -14.76 -22.80
C GLU A 279 15.47 -14.81 -21.50
N VAL A 280 14.89 -14.47 -20.34
CA VAL A 280 15.64 -14.37 -19.07
C VAL A 280 15.52 -15.62 -18.21
N ASP A 281 16.61 -16.01 -17.55
CA ASP A 281 16.62 -17.17 -16.65
C ASP A 281 16.39 -16.79 -15.18
N LYS A 282 16.34 -15.50 -14.83
CA LYS A 282 16.17 -15.00 -13.46
C LYS A 282 15.11 -13.91 -13.39
N ALA A 283 14.43 -13.80 -12.25
CA ALA A 283 13.54 -12.68 -11.94
C ALA A 283 13.64 -12.33 -10.45
N ILE A 284 13.40 -11.06 -10.10
CA ILE A 284 13.30 -10.58 -8.72
C ILE A 284 11.83 -10.31 -8.41
N ILE A 285 11.32 -10.87 -7.32
CA ILE A 285 9.94 -10.65 -6.86
C ILE A 285 9.95 -9.74 -5.64
N LEU A 286 9.22 -8.63 -5.72
CA LEU A 286 9.05 -7.65 -4.65
C LEU A 286 7.59 -7.55 -4.22
N GLU A 287 7.32 -7.58 -2.92
CA GLU A 287 6.03 -7.22 -2.37
C GLU A 287 5.90 -5.70 -2.21
N ASP A 288 4.68 -5.18 -2.23
CA ASP A 288 4.43 -3.75 -2.29
C ASP A 288 4.81 -2.96 -1.02
N ASP A 289 5.04 -3.59 0.12
CA ASP A 289 5.33 -2.92 1.38
C ASP A 289 6.83 -2.83 1.73
N LEU A 290 7.72 -3.31 0.87
CA LEU A 290 9.17 -3.30 1.10
C LEU A 290 9.80 -1.90 0.97
N GLN A 291 10.84 -1.61 1.74
CA GLN A 291 11.76 -0.47 1.56
C GLN A 291 13.10 -0.99 1.07
N LEU A 292 13.58 -0.50 -0.08
CA LEU A 292 14.81 -0.98 -0.68
C LEU A 292 16.02 -0.20 -0.17
N ALA A 293 17.14 -0.89 0.03
CA ALA A 293 18.42 -0.26 0.28
C ALA A 293 18.95 0.43 -1.00
N PRO A 294 19.76 1.50 -0.88
CA PRO A 294 20.32 2.18 -2.05
C PRO A 294 21.18 1.26 -2.95
N ASP A 295 21.81 0.24 -2.37
CA ASP A 295 22.67 -0.74 -3.03
C ASP A 295 21.99 -2.12 -3.18
N PHE A 296 20.66 -2.12 -3.35
CA PHE A 296 19.80 -3.32 -3.39
C PHE A 296 20.33 -4.50 -4.23
N ILE A 297 21.15 -4.24 -5.25
CA ILE A 297 21.66 -5.22 -6.21
C ILE A 297 22.94 -5.98 -5.71
N THR A 298 23.44 -5.76 -4.48
CA THR A 298 24.68 -6.38 -3.95
C THR A 298 24.42 -7.54 -2.97
N LEU A 299 25.15 -8.67 -3.03
CA LEU A 299 24.76 -9.97 -2.41
C LEU A 299 25.91 -10.84 -1.78
N TYR A 300 25.60 -11.68 -0.75
CA TYR A 300 26.45 -12.75 -0.11
C TYR A 300 25.69 -14.12 0.03
N ARG A 301 26.27 -15.27 0.45
CA ARG A 301 25.61 -16.63 0.48
C ARG A 301 25.24 -17.17 1.89
N VAL A 302 24.04 -17.76 2.09
CA VAL A 302 23.49 -18.36 3.36
C VAL A 302 22.46 -19.50 3.16
N HIS A 303 22.23 -20.39 4.14
CA HIS A 303 21.14 -21.38 4.09
C HIS A 303 19.80 -20.79 4.58
N SER A 304 18.82 -20.52 3.70
CA SER A 304 17.49 -19.96 4.07
C SER A 304 16.44 -20.21 2.97
N VAL A 305 15.25 -19.60 3.06
CA VAL A 305 14.23 -19.53 1.98
C VAL A 305 14.01 -18.11 1.46
N PRO A 306 13.50 -17.94 0.23
CA PRO A 306 13.27 -16.61 -0.32
C PRO A 306 12.11 -15.92 0.41
N ALA A 307 12.35 -14.72 0.92
CA ALA A 307 11.34 -13.86 1.53
C ALA A 307 11.77 -12.40 1.37
N TYR A 308 10.81 -11.47 1.42
CA TYR A 308 11.06 -10.03 1.53
C TYR A 308 12.03 -9.47 0.46
N GLY A 309 11.75 -9.72 -0.82
CA GLY A 309 12.56 -9.26 -1.96
C GLY A 309 13.66 -10.25 -2.35
N TRP A 310 13.35 -11.12 -3.32
CA TRP A 310 14.18 -12.28 -3.62
C TRP A 310 14.31 -12.54 -5.12
N MET A 311 15.41 -13.19 -5.51
CA MET A 311 15.69 -13.59 -6.89
C MET A 311 15.47 -15.10 -7.07
N VAL A 312 14.87 -15.50 -8.20
CA VAL A 312 14.62 -16.91 -8.54
C VAL A 312 15.03 -17.23 -9.96
N ARG A 313 15.60 -18.42 -10.16
CA ARG A 313 15.85 -18.97 -11.49
C ARG A 313 14.58 -19.58 -12.07
N ARG A 314 14.36 -19.47 -13.39
CA ARG A 314 13.20 -20.05 -14.08
C ARG A 314 13.01 -21.54 -13.78
N THR A 315 14.08 -22.34 -13.86
CA THR A 315 14.01 -23.78 -13.58
C THR A 315 13.57 -24.07 -12.14
N TRP A 316 13.96 -23.21 -11.20
CA TRP A 316 13.52 -23.30 -9.82
C TRP A 316 12.09 -22.83 -9.64
N ALA A 317 11.66 -21.75 -10.30
CA ALA A 317 10.28 -21.30 -10.27
C ALA A 317 9.33 -22.39 -10.78
N ILE A 318 9.67 -23.07 -11.89
CA ILE A 318 8.89 -24.21 -12.40
C ILE A 318 8.81 -25.32 -11.35
N LYS A 319 9.94 -25.73 -10.76
CA LYS A 319 9.97 -26.76 -9.72
C LYS A 319 9.18 -26.34 -8.45
N MET A 320 9.24 -25.07 -8.08
CA MET A 320 8.45 -24.51 -6.96
C MET A 320 6.96 -24.58 -7.28
N LEU A 321 6.56 -24.27 -8.51
CA LEU A 321 5.17 -24.34 -8.97
C LEU A 321 4.64 -25.78 -8.98
N ASP A 322 5.46 -26.77 -9.35
CA ASP A 322 5.11 -28.20 -9.27
C ASP A 322 4.81 -28.67 -7.83
N HIS A 323 5.41 -28.01 -6.84
CA HIS A 323 5.24 -28.29 -5.42
C HIS A 323 4.45 -27.19 -4.71
N TRP A 324 3.72 -26.34 -5.44
CA TRP A 324 3.01 -25.21 -4.83
C TRP A 324 1.80 -25.71 -4.01
N PRO A 325 1.44 -25.06 -2.89
CA PRO A 325 0.23 -25.42 -2.18
C PRO A 325 -0.99 -25.33 -3.10
N ASN A 326 -1.85 -26.35 -3.03
CA ASN A 326 -3.08 -26.40 -3.81
C ASN A 326 -3.94 -25.17 -3.52
N ALA A 327 -4.69 -24.73 -4.52
CA ALA A 327 -5.52 -23.53 -4.45
C ALA A 327 -6.59 -23.54 -3.34
N THR A 328 -6.82 -24.67 -2.67
CA THR A 328 -7.76 -24.85 -1.55
C THR A 328 -7.09 -24.92 -0.18
N GLN A 329 -5.75 -24.94 -0.13
CA GLN A 329 -4.99 -25.01 1.12
C GLN A 329 -4.80 -23.61 1.72
N ASP A 330 -5.13 -23.47 3.01
CA ASP A 330 -4.95 -22.25 3.79
C ASP A 330 -3.63 -22.33 4.58
N VAL A 331 -2.53 -22.04 3.88
CA VAL A 331 -1.16 -22.08 4.39
C VAL A 331 -0.40 -20.88 3.86
N ASP A 332 0.61 -20.38 4.57
CA ASP A 332 1.51 -19.37 4.03
C ASP A 332 2.49 -20.03 3.04
N TRP A 333 2.61 -19.48 1.83
CA TRP A 333 3.42 -20.08 0.77
C TRP A 333 4.90 -20.24 1.17
N ASP A 334 5.48 -19.24 1.84
CA ASP A 334 6.89 -19.25 2.21
C ASP A 334 7.17 -20.29 3.31
N LEU A 335 6.25 -20.45 4.28
CA LEU A 335 6.32 -21.51 5.29
C LEU A 335 6.07 -22.89 4.69
N TYR A 336 5.15 -23.00 3.73
CA TYR A 336 4.87 -24.25 3.05
C TYR A 336 6.11 -24.77 2.32
N LEU A 337 6.79 -23.92 1.55
CA LEU A 337 8.01 -24.29 0.82
C LEU A 337 9.21 -24.55 1.74
N ARG A 338 9.23 -24.00 2.97
CA ARG A 338 10.21 -24.34 4.03
C ARG A 338 10.03 -25.76 4.57
N ASN A 339 8.82 -26.30 4.50
CA ASN A 339 8.52 -27.56 5.18
C ASN A 339 9.37 -28.68 4.59
N ALA A 340 10.19 -29.34 5.42
CA ALA A 340 11.08 -30.42 5.01
C ALA A 340 10.33 -31.56 4.30
N ASN A 341 9.04 -31.74 4.60
CA ASN A 341 8.19 -32.74 3.96
C ASN A 341 7.89 -32.43 2.49
N THR A 342 8.08 -31.19 2.02
CA THR A 342 7.99 -30.85 0.59
C THR A 342 9.23 -31.29 -0.19
N GLY A 343 10.37 -31.52 0.48
CA GLY A 343 11.63 -31.92 -0.13
C GLY A 343 12.23 -30.89 -1.11
N LEU A 344 11.63 -29.70 -1.23
CA LEU A 344 11.92 -28.77 -2.32
C LEU A 344 13.31 -28.14 -2.20
N LEU A 345 13.67 -27.71 -0.99
CA LEU A 345 14.94 -27.03 -0.69
C LEU A 345 16.13 -28.00 -0.57
N GLY A 346 15.92 -29.23 -0.09
CA GLY A 346 17.00 -30.21 0.08
C GLY A 346 18.22 -29.63 0.81
N ASN A 347 19.39 -29.65 0.15
CA ASN A 347 20.67 -29.11 0.65
C ASN A 347 21.04 -27.75 0.01
N TRP A 348 20.08 -27.04 -0.57
CA TRP A 348 20.36 -25.79 -1.31
C TRP A 348 20.36 -24.58 -0.38
N ASP A 349 21.39 -23.74 -0.55
CA ASP A 349 21.53 -22.43 0.10
C ASP A 349 20.97 -21.31 -0.79
N ILE A 350 20.59 -20.20 -0.15
CA ILE A 350 20.21 -18.92 -0.76
C ILE A 350 21.35 -17.92 -0.65
N ILE A 351 21.23 -16.79 -1.33
CA ILE A 351 22.17 -15.69 -1.27
C ILE A 351 21.46 -14.49 -0.63
N ILE A 352 21.95 -14.00 0.52
CA ILE A 352 21.48 -12.77 1.20
C ILE A 352 22.64 -11.79 1.41
N PRO A 353 22.40 -10.48 1.47
CA PRO A 353 23.40 -9.52 1.90
C PRO A 353 23.72 -9.63 3.42
N GLU A 354 24.93 -9.24 3.89
CA GLU A 354 25.24 -9.15 5.34
C GLU A 354 24.32 -8.15 6.05
N VAL A 355 24.01 -7.03 5.38
CA VAL A 355 23.03 -6.04 5.83
C VAL A 355 21.81 -6.15 4.92
N PRO A 356 20.58 -6.38 5.43
CA PRO A 356 19.38 -6.55 4.60
C PRO A 356 19.21 -5.44 3.57
N ARG A 357 18.92 -5.84 2.32
CA ARG A 357 18.66 -4.90 1.21
C ARG A 357 17.20 -4.52 1.07
N THR A 358 16.35 -5.09 1.92
CA THR A 358 14.95 -4.74 2.06
C THR A 358 14.61 -4.56 3.53
N LYS A 359 13.61 -3.72 3.81
CA LYS A 359 13.04 -3.54 5.14
C LYS A 359 11.52 -3.50 5.01
N HIS A 360 10.86 -4.42 5.70
CA HIS A 360 9.40 -4.46 5.84
C HIS A 360 8.92 -3.42 6.86
#